data_AF-A0A962D705-F1
#
_entry.id   AF-A0A962D705-F1
#
_cell.length_a   1.000
_cell.length_b   1.000
_cell.length_c   1.000
_cell.angle_alpha   90.00
_cell.angle_beta   90.00
_cell.angle_gamma   90.00
#
_symmetry.space_group_name_H-M   'P 1'
#
loop_
_entity.id
_entity.type
_entity.pdbx_description
1 polymer ?
#
loop_
_entity_poly.entity_id
_entity_poly.type
_entity_poly.pdbx_seq_one_letter_code
_entity_poly.pdbx_strand_id
1 'polypeptide(L)'
;RDADELVTEPGGAEKDDYEAVDLAYGPRNQPFQTVDEVQQVLGMDYDTYLELEPLVTIYSGRTEPNWALAPPEVLHAFLQADPAAIDQFIELRETSPPGTPLVLPDGRPALAQGGGLTYTVRSLATLPSGASATLEATIRLGTGSIGARPFRIVRWRDNPES
;
A
#
# COMPACT_ATOMS: atom_id res chain seq x y z
N ARG A 1 1.23 11.44 -10.18
CA ARG A 1 2.49 12.07 -10.65
C ARG A 1 2.17 12.82 -11.93
N ASP A 2 2.78 13.99 -12.11
CA ASP A 2 2.41 15.03 -13.08
C ASP A 2 2.83 14.69 -14.51
N ALA A 3 2.19 15.36 -15.47
CA ALA A 3 2.22 15.07 -16.90
C ALA A 3 3.33 15.77 -17.69
N ASP A 4 4.29 16.41 -17.00
CA ASP A 4 5.35 17.18 -17.66
C ASP A 4 6.71 16.50 -17.46
N GLU A 5 7.41 16.30 -18.58
CA GLU A 5 8.75 15.68 -18.76
C GLU A 5 9.89 16.48 -18.10
N LEU A 6 9.76 16.86 -16.83
CA LEU A 6 10.83 17.53 -16.09
C LEU A 6 11.04 16.90 -14.71
N VAL A 7 12.15 16.14 -14.62
CA VAL A 7 12.79 15.66 -13.39
C VAL A 7 12.58 16.64 -12.21
N THR A 8 11.80 16.22 -11.23
CA THR A 8 11.65 16.96 -9.96
C THR A 8 11.99 16.14 -8.72
N GLU A 9 12.37 14.87 -8.85
CA GLU A 9 12.67 14.00 -7.70
C GLU A 9 13.97 13.21 -7.97
N PRO A 10 14.96 13.18 -7.05
CA PRO A 10 16.14 12.34 -7.19
C PRO A 10 15.72 10.86 -7.12
N GLY A 11 15.87 10.13 -8.23
CA GLY A 11 15.55 8.69 -8.33
C GLY A 11 14.34 8.34 -9.21
N GLY A 12 13.74 9.30 -9.92
CA GLY A 12 12.77 8.98 -10.97
C GLY A 12 13.45 8.48 -12.24
N ALA A 13 13.17 7.26 -12.68
CA ALA A 13 13.62 6.74 -13.96
C ALA A 13 12.73 7.25 -15.10
N GLU A 14 13.31 7.93 -16.08
CA GLU A 14 12.64 8.45 -17.27
C GLU A 14 12.78 7.51 -18.46
N LYS A 15 12.12 7.83 -19.59
CA LYS A 15 12.10 6.97 -20.78
C LYS A 15 13.51 6.57 -21.24
N ASP A 16 14.45 7.51 -21.18
CA ASP A 16 15.84 7.31 -21.55
C ASP A 16 16.56 6.30 -20.63
N ASP A 17 16.17 6.23 -19.35
CA ASP A 17 16.74 5.26 -18.39
C ASP A 17 16.24 3.83 -18.66
N TYR A 18 15.01 3.66 -19.13
CA TYR A 18 14.48 2.35 -19.54
C TYR A 18 15.03 1.90 -20.90
N GLU A 19 15.23 2.83 -21.84
CA GLU A 19 15.85 2.56 -23.14
C GLU A 19 17.34 2.20 -23.00
N ALA A 20 18.04 2.78 -22.02
CA ALA A 20 19.45 2.49 -21.75
C ALA A 20 19.74 1.06 -21.26
N VAL A 21 18.74 0.34 -20.74
CA VAL A 21 18.84 -1.06 -20.28
C VAL A 21 18.21 -2.08 -21.25
N ASP A 22 17.90 -1.67 -22.49
CA ASP A 22 17.36 -2.53 -23.56
C ASP A 22 16.07 -3.28 -23.16
N LEU A 23 15.27 -2.69 -22.27
CA LEU A 23 13.97 -3.24 -21.90
C LEU A 23 12.98 -3.00 -23.05
N ALA A 24 12.21 -4.05 -23.42
CA ALA A 24 11.21 -3.97 -24.49
C ALA A 24 10.01 -3.06 -24.17
N TYR A 25 10.00 -2.41 -23.00
CA TYR A 25 8.98 -1.51 -22.54
C TYR A 25 9.61 -0.24 -21.95
N GLY A 26 9.02 0.92 -22.26
CA GLY A 26 9.36 2.19 -21.61
C GLY A 26 8.50 2.45 -20.37
N PRO A 27 8.76 3.54 -19.63
CA PRO A 27 7.91 3.92 -18.52
C PRO A 27 6.50 4.21 -19.01
N ARG A 28 5.51 3.70 -18.28
CA ARG A 28 4.10 3.85 -18.67
C ARG A 28 3.60 5.30 -18.65
N ASN A 29 4.28 6.19 -17.91
CA ASN A 29 3.92 7.60 -17.75
C ASN A 29 2.43 7.83 -17.38
N GLN A 30 1.85 6.90 -16.62
CA GLN A 30 0.47 6.93 -16.13
C GLN A 30 0.42 6.35 -14.71
N PRO A 31 -0.59 6.69 -13.90
CA PRO A 31 -0.81 6.03 -12.61
C PRO A 31 -0.90 4.51 -12.79
N PHE A 32 -0.34 3.77 -11.83
CA PHE A 32 -0.48 2.32 -11.77
C PHE A 32 -1.95 1.91 -11.80
N GLN A 33 -2.28 0.93 -12.64
CA GLN A 33 -3.62 0.35 -12.72
C GLN A 33 -3.77 -0.93 -11.89
N THR A 34 -2.65 -1.60 -11.63
CA THR A 34 -2.55 -2.74 -10.70
C THR A 34 -1.33 -2.55 -9.80
N VAL A 35 -1.31 -3.27 -8.67
CA VAL A 35 -0.11 -3.30 -7.81
C VAL A 35 1.06 -4.00 -8.53
N ASP A 36 0.75 -5.01 -9.34
CA ASP A 36 1.73 -5.81 -10.08
C ASP A 36 2.57 -4.99 -11.07
N GLU A 37 2.07 -3.84 -11.53
CA GLU A 37 2.83 -2.91 -12.37
C GLU A 37 4.06 -2.30 -11.66
N VAL A 38 4.19 -2.44 -10.34
CA VAL A 38 5.43 -2.08 -9.61
C VAL A 38 6.64 -2.87 -10.13
N GLN A 39 6.45 -4.09 -10.65
CA GLN A 39 7.51 -4.87 -11.31
C GLN A 39 8.09 -4.20 -12.56
N GLN A 40 7.36 -3.24 -13.15
CA GLN A 40 7.81 -2.49 -14.32
C GLN A 40 8.60 -1.24 -13.93
N VAL A 41 8.87 -1.02 -12.64
CA VAL A 41 9.77 0.05 -12.20
C VAL A 41 11.21 -0.38 -12.49
N LEU A 42 11.98 0.51 -13.11
CA LEU A 42 13.39 0.27 -13.40
C LEU A 42 14.16 -0.13 -12.12
N GLY A 43 14.90 -1.23 -12.20
CA GLY A 43 15.65 -1.77 -11.07
C GLY A 43 14.84 -2.62 -10.09
N MET A 44 13.55 -2.84 -10.33
CA MET A 44 12.74 -3.78 -9.56
C MET A 44 13.02 -5.21 -10.01
N ASP A 45 13.61 -6.01 -9.11
CA ASP A 45 13.66 -7.45 -9.28
C ASP A 45 12.45 -8.14 -8.60
N TYR A 46 12.25 -9.42 -8.91
CA TYR A 46 11.09 -10.17 -8.44
C TYR A 46 11.10 -10.42 -6.92
N ASP A 47 12.28 -10.62 -6.33
CA ASP A 47 12.39 -10.87 -4.89
C ASP A 47 12.06 -9.59 -4.11
N THR A 48 12.60 -8.45 -4.54
CA THR A 48 12.26 -7.12 -4.00
C THR A 48 10.77 -6.82 -4.19
N TYR A 49 10.19 -7.18 -5.34
CA TYR A 49 8.74 -7.03 -5.55
C TYR A 49 7.94 -7.83 -4.53
N LEU A 50 8.28 -9.09 -4.25
CA LEU A 50 7.57 -9.91 -3.27
C LEU A 50 7.63 -9.31 -1.86
N GLU A 51 8.75 -8.68 -1.48
CA GLU A 51 8.87 -7.98 -0.20
C GLU A 51 8.02 -6.71 -0.13
N LEU A 52 7.91 -5.98 -1.24
CA LEU A 52 7.16 -4.70 -1.29
C LEU A 52 5.66 -4.87 -1.53
N GLU A 53 5.24 -5.92 -2.24
CA GLU A 53 3.84 -6.20 -2.61
C GLU A 53 2.85 -6.06 -1.43
N PRO A 54 3.13 -6.62 -0.23
CA PRO A 54 2.22 -6.48 0.91
C PRO A 54 2.21 -5.08 1.54
N LEU A 55 3.21 -4.23 1.25
CA LEU A 55 3.37 -2.91 1.87
C LEU A 55 2.76 -1.77 1.03
N VAL A 56 2.37 -2.03 -0.22
CA VAL A 56 1.91 -1.01 -1.17
C VAL A 56 0.45 -1.18 -1.59
N THR A 57 -0.21 -0.07 -1.92
CA THR A 57 -1.57 -0.10 -2.47
C THR A 57 -1.87 1.11 -3.35
N ILE A 58 -2.68 0.90 -4.39
CA ILE A 58 -3.22 1.96 -5.26
C ILE A 58 -4.69 2.28 -4.96
N TYR A 59 -5.31 1.58 -4.00
CA TYR A 59 -6.76 1.57 -3.82
C TYR A 59 -7.27 2.51 -2.71
N SER A 60 -6.36 3.14 -1.95
CA SER A 60 -6.72 4.00 -0.81
C SER A 60 -7.37 5.32 -1.24
N GLY A 61 -7.05 5.81 -2.44
CA GLY A 61 -7.42 7.15 -2.90
C GLY A 61 -6.75 8.27 -2.10
N ARG A 62 -5.70 7.97 -1.34
CA ARG A 62 -4.90 8.91 -0.54
C ARG A 62 -3.45 8.89 -1.01
N THR A 63 -2.78 10.02 -0.90
CA THR A 63 -1.35 10.16 -1.19
C THR A 63 -0.46 9.72 -0.03
N GLU A 64 -1.01 9.70 1.19
CA GLU A 64 -0.30 9.25 2.40
C GLU A 64 -0.94 7.99 2.99
N PRO A 65 -0.13 7.11 3.62
CA PRO A 65 -0.62 6.01 4.44
C PRO A 65 -1.52 6.47 5.58
N ASN A 66 -2.33 5.55 6.10
CA ASN A 66 -2.94 5.76 7.41
C ASN A 66 -1.92 5.38 8.49
N TRP A 67 -1.27 6.37 9.10
CA TRP A 67 -0.20 6.13 10.07
C TRP A 67 -0.65 5.36 11.31
N ALA A 68 -1.92 5.47 11.68
CA ALA A 68 -2.51 4.67 12.75
C ALA A 68 -2.64 3.17 12.40
N LEU A 69 -2.46 2.76 11.15
CA LEU A 69 -2.55 1.37 10.69
C LEU A 69 -1.33 0.90 9.87
N ALA A 70 -0.39 1.80 9.54
CA ALA A 70 0.73 1.49 8.66
C ALA A 70 1.67 0.44 9.30
N PRO A 71 2.17 -0.55 8.54
CA PRO A 71 3.18 -1.49 9.03
C PRO A 71 4.45 -0.79 9.54
N PRO A 72 5.20 -1.39 10.48
CA PRO A 72 6.47 -0.84 10.97
C PRO A 72 7.43 -0.40 9.87
N GLU A 73 7.55 -1.19 8.80
CA GLU A 73 8.42 -0.94 7.65
C GLU A 73 8.06 0.37 6.95
N VAL A 74 6.76 0.63 6.78
CA VAL A 74 6.25 1.87 6.19
C VAL A 74 6.51 3.07 7.11
N LEU A 75 6.37 2.89 8.42
CA LEU A 75 6.68 3.95 9.39
C LEU A 75 8.16 4.30 9.38
N HIS A 76 9.05 3.31 9.43
CA HIS A 76 10.50 3.52 9.36
C HIS A 76 10.95 4.12 8.02
N ALA A 77 10.29 3.78 6.92
CA ALA A 77 10.62 4.33 5.60
C ALA A 77 10.16 5.79 5.41
N PHE A 78 8.99 6.18 5.94
CA PHE A 78 8.37 7.48 5.66
C PHE A 78 8.57 8.51 6.78
N LEU A 79 8.65 8.07 8.04
CA LEU A 79 8.84 9.00 9.15
C LEU A 79 10.31 9.37 9.23
N GLN A 80 10.63 10.62 8.93
CA GLN A 80 11.97 11.20 9.10
C GLN A 80 12.25 11.51 10.58
N ALA A 81 12.12 10.50 11.43
CA ALA A 81 12.28 10.59 12.88
C ALA A 81 13.33 9.59 13.37
N ASP A 82 13.74 9.74 14.63
CA ASP A 82 14.62 8.78 15.29
C ASP A 82 13.96 7.39 15.35
N PRO A 83 14.64 6.30 14.92
CA PRO A 83 14.06 4.95 14.93
C PRO A 83 13.52 4.52 16.30
N ALA A 84 14.20 4.89 17.39
CA ALA A 84 13.71 4.56 18.74
C ALA A 84 12.41 5.31 19.10
N ALA A 85 12.16 6.48 18.53
CA ALA A 85 10.90 7.20 18.68
C ALA A 85 9.78 6.56 17.84
N ILE A 86 10.12 6.03 16.65
CA ILE A 86 9.18 5.28 15.80
C ILE A 86 8.76 3.98 16.52
N ASP A 87 9.70 3.25 17.10
CA ASP A 87 9.42 2.02 17.85
C ASP A 87 8.53 2.29 19.07
N GLN A 88 8.79 3.37 19.81
CA GLN A 88 7.92 3.82 20.91
C GLN A 88 6.50 4.16 20.43
N PHE A 89 6.36 4.79 19.27
CA PHE A 89 5.04 5.05 18.67
C PHE A 89 4.32 3.74 18.31
N ILE A 90 5.02 2.74 17.76
CA ILE A 90 4.46 1.43 17.43
C ILE A 90 3.97 0.73 18.70
N GLU A 91 4.78 0.68 19.76
CA GLU A 91 4.40 0.08 21.05
C GLU A 91 3.20 0.79 21.68
N LEU A 92 3.22 2.13 21.69
CA LEU A 92 2.08 2.93 22.19
C LEU A 92 0.81 2.61 21.40
N ARG A 93 0.91 2.49 20.07
CA ARG A 93 -0.22 2.16 19.20
C ARG A 93 -0.81 0.78 19.50
N GLU A 94 0.02 -0.22 19.68
CA GLU A 94 -0.40 -1.61 19.92
C GLU A 94 -1.03 -1.81 21.31
N THR A 95 -0.58 -1.03 22.29
CA THR A 95 -1.09 -1.09 23.67
C THR A 95 -2.27 -0.15 23.93
N SER A 96 -2.53 0.79 23.02
CA SER A 96 -3.63 1.76 23.14
C SER A 96 -4.99 1.14 22.78
N PRO A 97 -6.07 1.49 23.51
CA PRO A 97 -7.42 1.14 23.10
C PRO A 97 -7.79 1.65 21.70
N PRO A 98 -8.64 0.93 20.94
CA PRO A 98 -9.14 1.41 19.65
C PRO A 98 -9.79 2.80 19.75
N GLY A 99 -9.44 3.70 18.84
CA GLY A 99 -9.97 5.07 18.80
C GLY A 99 -9.22 6.07 19.68
N THR A 100 -8.21 5.64 20.42
CA THR A 100 -7.29 6.54 21.12
C THR A 100 -6.60 7.45 20.11
N PRO A 101 -6.67 8.79 20.26
CA PRO A 101 -5.89 9.70 19.43
C PRO A 101 -4.40 9.49 19.66
N LEU A 102 -3.66 9.23 18.57
CA LEU A 102 -2.22 9.04 18.60
C LEU A 102 -1.51 10.17 17.84
N VAL A 103 -0.31 10.50 18.29
CA VAL A 103 0.55 11.52 17.71
C VAL A 103 1.83 10.86 17.23
N LEU A 104 2.24 11.19 16.01
CA LEU A 104 3.48 10.71 15.42
C LEU A 104 4.69 11.33 16.12
N PRO A 105 5.89 10.73 16.00
CA PRO A 105 7.12 11.30 16.56
C PRO A 105 7.41 12.75 16.13
N ASP A 106 6.93 13.17 14.97
CA ASP A 106 7.07 14.53 14.43
C ASP A 106 5.97 15.51 14.90
N GLY A 107 5.08 15.07 15.80
CA GLY A 107 4.01 15.88 16.38
C GLY A 107 2.72 15.94 15.55
N ARG A 108 2.67 15.33 14.35
CA ARG A 108 1.45 15.28 13.54
C ARG A 108 0.45 14.24 14.10
N PRO A 109 -0.87 14.43 13.91
CA PRO A 109 -1.84 13.40 14.28
C PRO A 109 -1.69 12.16 13.39
N ALA A 110 -1.63 10.96 13.98
CA ALA A 110 -1.49 9.70 13.23
C ALA A 110 -2.75 9.37 12.39
N LEU A 111 -3.90 9.92 12.77
CA LEU A 111 -5.15 9.83 12.01
C LEU A 111 -5.66 11.24 11.70
N ALA A 112 -5.39 11.74 10.49
CA ALA A 112 -5.75 13.11 10.12
C ALA A 112 -7.26 13.29 9.90
N GLN A 113 -7.98 12.33 9.30
CA GLN A 113 -9.41 12.41 8.99
C GLN A 113 -10.02 11.04 8.68
N GLY A 114 -10.91 10.54 9.55
CA GLY A 114 -11.79 9.38 9.29
C GLY A 114 -11.11 8.03 9.00
N GLY A 115 -11.81 6.93 9.32
CA GLY A 115 -11.36 5.58 8.95
C GLY A 115 -11.17 5.43 7.44
N GLY A 116 -10.34 4.47 7.04
CA GLY A 116 -10.20 4.10 5.62
C GLY A 116 -11.52 3.57 5.05
N LEU A 117 -11.75 3.78 3.75
CA LEU A 117 -12.87 3.18 3.02
C LEU A 117 -12.45 1.93 2.24
N THR A 118 -11.18 1.55 2.31
CA THR A 118 -10.59 0.45 1.57
C THR A 118 -10.08 -0.61 2.55
N TYR A 119 -10.46 -1.86 2.32
CA TYR A 119 -10.13 -2.99 3.19
C TYR A 119 -9.71 -4.17 2.34
N THR A 120 -8.74 -4.94 2.79
CA THR A 120 -8.42 -6.25 2.24
C THR A 120 -9.00 -7.32 3.16
N VAL A 121 -9.78 -8.24 2.58
CA VAL A 121 -10.41 -9.35 3.29
C VAL A 121 -9.75 -10.63 2.82
N ARG A 122 -9.11 -11.35 3.74
CA ARG A 122 -8.51 -12.67 3.49
C ARG A 122 -9.40 -13.75 4.12
N SER A 123 -9.75 -14.76 3.33
CA SER A 123 -10.56 -15.90 3.74
C SER A 123 -9.78 -17.19 3.48
N LEU A 124 -9.55 -17.98 4.53
CA LEU A 124 -8.88 -19.28 4.46
C LEU A 124 -9.92 -20.37 4.76
N ALA A 125 -10.07 -21.33 3.84
CA ALA A 125 -10.87 -22.53 4.04
C ALA A 125 -9.95 -23.74 4.11
N THR A 126 -10.19 -24.65 5.07
CA THR A 126 -9.44 -25.90 5.23
C THR A 126 -10.42 -27.06 5.32
N LEU A 127 -10.21 -28.10 4.51
CA LEU A 127 -10.97 -29.35 4.53
C LEU A 127 -10.43 -30.31 5.59
N PRO A 128 -11.24 -31.27 6.08
CA PRO A 128 -10.76 -32.32 6.99
C PRO A 128 -9.57 -33.14 6.44
N SER A 129 -9.42 -33.21 5.11
CA SER A 129 -8.28 -33.84 4.45
C SER A 129 -6.96 -33.08 4.58
N GLY A 130 -6.98 -31.85 5.11
CA GLY A 130 -5.83 -30.95 5.19
C GLY A 130 -5.65 -30.06 3.95
N ALA A 131 -6.42 -30.25 2.89
CA ALA A 131 -6.41 -29.35 1.74
C ALA A 131 -6.95 -27.96 2.14
N SER A 132 -6.29 -26.89 1.69
CA SER A 132 -6.70 -25.53 1.97
C SER A 132 -6.74 -24.66 0.71
N ALA A 133 -7.54 -23.60 0.78
CA ALA A 133 -7.60 -22.56 -0.24
C ALA A 133 -7.70 -21.19 0.45
N THR A 134 -6.96 -20.22 -0.06
CA THR A 134 -7.03 -18.83 0.42
C THR A 134 -7.62 -17.97 -0.68
N LEU A 135 -8.54 -17.10 -0.31
CA LEU A 135 -9.06 -16.05 -1.14
C LEU A 135 -8.73 -14.70 -0.53
N GLU A 136 -8.28 -13.75 -1.33
CA GLU A 136 -8.11 -12.37 -0.90
C GLU A 136 -8.87 -11.40 -1.82
N ALA A 137 -9.65 -10.50 -1.23
CA ALA A 137 -10.38 -9.47 -1.93
C ALA A 137 -10.15 -8.10 -1.29
N THR A 138 -9.65 -7.14 -2.08
CA THR A 138 -9.65 -5.73 -1.67
C THR A 138 -10.96 -5.10 -2.07
N ILE A 139 -11.67 -4.53 -1.10
CA ILE A 139 -12.95 -3.87 -1.27
C ILE A 139 -12.84 -2.38 -0.96
N ARG A 140 -13.64 -1.58 -1.66
CA ARG A 140 -13.86 -0.17 -1.33
C ARG A 140 -15.33 0.06 -1.00
N LEU A 141 -15.59 0.58 0.20
CA LEU A 141 -16.92 0.90 0.70
C LEU A 141 -17.53 2.07 -0.10
N GLY A 142 -18.84 2.00 -0.32
CA GLY A 142 -19.63 3.06 -0.93
C GLY A 142 -19.91 4.19 0.07
N THR A 143 -20.01 5.42 -0.42
CA THR A 143 -20.14 6.64 0.41
C THR A 143 -21.60 6.99 0.77
N GLY A 144 -22.47 5.98 0.97
CA GLY A 144 -23.74 6.18 1.67
C GLY A 144 -24.93 6.75 0.89
N SER A 145 -24.91 6.78 -0.46
CA SER A 145 -26.12 7.14 -1.22
C SER A 145 -27.15 6.02 -1.17
N ILE A 146 -28.42 6.33 -0.86
CA ILE A 146 -29.53 5.37 -0.87
C ILE A 146 -29.62 4.73 -2.26
N GLY A 147 -29.52 3.39 -2.32
CA GLY A 147 -29.53 2.62 -3.56
C GLY A 147 -28.17 2.41 -4.23
N ALA A 148 -27.09 3.02 -3.72
CA ALA A 148 -25.73 2.72 -4.20
C ALA A 148 -25.24 1.36 -3.66
N ARG A 149 -24.34 0.71 -4.42
CA ARG A 149 -23.69 -0.52 -3.95
C ARG A 149 -22.93 -0.24 -2.65
N PRO A 150 -23.09 -1.07 -1.60
CA PRO A 150 -22.46 -0.83 -0.30
C PRO A 150 -20.93 -0.94 -0.36
N PHE A 151 -20.40 -1.69 -1.33
CA PHE A 151 -18.97 -1.77 -1.64
C PHE A 151 -18.76 -2.20 -3.09
N ARG A 152 -17.52 -2.13 -3.55
CA ARG A 152 -17.04 -2.75 -4.79
C ARG A 152 -15.72 -3.47 -4.55
N ILE A 153 -15.51 -4.57 -5.26
CA ILE A 153 -14.22 -5.28 -5.28
C ILE A 153 -13.31 -4.54 -6.26
N VAL A 154 -12.09 -4.23 -5.83
CA VAL A 154 -11.06 -3.53 -6.63
C VAL A 154 -9.83 -4.39 -6.88
N ARG A 155 -9.65 -5.49 -6.13
CA ARG A 155 -8.66 -6.53 -6.38
C ARG A 155 -9.21 -7.88 -5.93
N TRP A 156 -8.88 -8.94 -6.66
CA TRP A 156 -9.20 -10.33 -6.33
C TRP A 156 -7.96 -11.19 -6.56
N ARG A 157 -7.64 -12.07 -5.61
CA ARG A 157 -6.53 -13.02 -5.71
C ARG A 157 -6.95 -14.39 -5.20
N ASP A 158 -6.77 -15.41 -6.02
CA ASP A 158 -6.92 -16.80 -5.62
C ASP A 158 -5.56 -17.35 -5.18
N ASN A 159 -5.52 -17.97 -4.01
CA ASN A 159 -4.32 -18.53 -3.38
C ASN A 159 -3.11 -17.57 -3.40
N PRO A 160 -3.24 -16.34 -2.86
CA PRO A 160 -2.08 -15.46 -2.72
C PRO A 160 -1.01 -16.17 -1.89
N GLU A 161 0.23 -16.10 -2.34
CA GLU A 161 1.39 -16.59 -1.59
C GLU A 161 1.51 -15.80 -0.27
N SER A 162 2.11 -16.44 0.74
CA SER A 162 2.13 -15.94 2.12
C SER A 162 3.41 -15.20 2.44
#